data_AF-A0A2N5K0L5-F1
#
_entry.id   AF-A0A2N5K0L5-F1
#
_cell.length_a   1.000
_cell.length_b   1.000
_cell.length_c   1.000
_cell.angle_alpha   90.00
_cell.angle_beta   90.00
_cell.angle_gamma   90.00
#
_symmetry.space_group_name_H-M   'P 1'
#
loop_
_entity.id
_entity.type
_entity.pdbx_description
1 polymer ?
#
loop_
_entity_poly.entity_id
_entity_poly.type
_entity_poly.pdbx_seq_one_letter_code
_entity_poly.pdbx_strand_id
1 'polypeptide(L)' 'MSRHSHTDDLFAFGERVRTLREQRGMRQGELAAAAGISQSQLSRIEKGQASEPAYSLVRRLERELHCTNGELAGLLEETV' A
#
# COMPACT_ATOMS: atom_id res chain seq x y z
N MET A 1 -15.01 -19.11 2.89
CA MET A 1 -13.89 -18.52 2.13
C MET A 1 -14.45 -17.32 1.38
N SER A 2 -14.27 -16.12 1.93
CA SER A 2 -14.77 -14.90 1.28
C SER A 2 -13.92 -14.65 0.03
N ARG A 3 -14.51 -14.84 -1.16
CA ARG A 3 -13.96 -14.28 -2.39
C ARG A 3 -14.09 -12.77 -2.28
N HIS A 4 -13.01 -12.09 -1.93
CA HIS A 4 -12.95 -10.64 -2.08
C HIS A 4 -12.81 -10.33 -3.57
N SER A 5 -13.43 -9.25 -4.03
CA SER A 5 -13.17 -8.76 -5.38
C SER A 5 -11.74 -8.22 -5.42
N HIS A 6 -11.04 -8.37 -6.54
CA HIS A 6 -9.70 -7.78 -6.73
C HIS A 6 -9.69 -6.26 -6.45
N THR A 7 -10.81 -5.58 -6.70
CA THR A 7 -10.99 -4.17 -6.35
C THR A 7 -11.01 -3.94 -4.83
N ASP A 8 -11.60 -4.86 -4.06
CA ASP A 8 -11.69 -4.77 -2.61
C ASP A 8 -10.29 -4.96 -1.98
N ASP A 9 -9.47 -5.83 -2.55
CA ASP A 9 -8.09 -6.07 -2.13
C ASP A 9 -7.21 -4.82 -2.32
N LEU A 10 -7.30 -4.18 -3.50
CA LEU A 10 -6.60 -2.92 -3.78
C LEU A 10 -7.06 -1.77 -2.88
N PHE A 11 -8.35 -1.73 -2.54
CA PHE A 11 -8.89 -0.76 -1.60
C PHE A 11 -8.36 -0.99 -0.18
N ALA A 12 -8.38 -2.24 0.30
CA ALA A 12 -7.86 -2.60 1.62
C ALA A 12 -6.35 -2.32 1.74
N PHE A 13 -5.59 -2.65 0.69
CA PHE A 13 -4.16 -2.31 0.59
C PHE A 13 -3.95 -0.79 0.70
N GLY A 14 -4.69 0.00 -0.09
CA GLY A 14 -4.60 1.45 -0.09
C GLY A 14 -4.91 2.08 1.27
N GLU A 15 -5.99 1.64 1.90
CA GLU A 15 -6.39 2.11 3.23
C GLU A 15 -5.37 1.72 4.30
N ARG A 16 -4.75 0.54 4.20
CA ARG A 16 -3.68 0.14 5.13
C ARG A 16 -2.44 1.02 4.99
N VAL A 17 -2.01 1.29 3.75
CA VAL A 17 -0.89 2.21 3.45
C VAL A 17 -1.18 3.60 4.04
N ARG A 18 -2.37 4.13 3.79
CA ARG A 18 -2.80 5.43 4.31
C ARG A 18 -2.76 5.48 5.84
N THR A 19 -3.34 4.46 6.48
CA THR A 19 -3.41 4.36 7.94
C THR A 19 -2.02 4.37 8.56
N LEU A 20 -1.11 3.53 8.05
CA LEU A 20 0.26 3.45 8.56
C LEU A 20 1.05 4.75 8.31
N ARG A 21 0.80 5.43 7.18
CA ARG A 21 1.40 6.73 6.87
C ARG A 21 0.95 7.80 7.87
N GLU A 22 -0.35 7.89 8.12
CA GLU A 22 -0.93 8.87 9.06
C GLU A 22 -0.48 8.61 10.50
N GLN A 23 -0.40 7.36 10.92
CA GLN A 23 0.15 6.96 12.22
C GLN A 23 1.62 7.38 12.40
N ARG A 24 2.37 7.50 11.30
CA ARG A 24 3.77 7.97 11.30
C ARG A 24 3.90 9.48 11.14
N GLY A 25 2.78 10.20 11.06
CA GLY A 25 2.79 11.65 10.87
C GLY A 25 3.33 12.10 9.51
N MET A 26 3.40 11.19 8.53
CA MET A 26 3.96 11.47 7.21
C MET A 26 2.92 12.10 6.28
N ARG A 27 3.32 13.12 5.53
CA ARG A 27 2.61 13.62 4.36
C ARG A 27 2.76 12.62 3.20
N GLN A 28 1.80 12.63 2.28
CA GLN A 28 1.88 11.78 1.08
C GLN A 28 3.18 11.99 0.30
N GLY A 29 3.63 13.24 0.13
CA GLY A 29 4.88 13.54 -0.58
C GLY A 29 6.12 12.92 0.07
N GLU A 30 6.13 12.81 1.40
CA GLU A 30 7.26 12.26 2.15
C GLU A 30 7.36 10.74 1.97
N LEU A 31 6.25 10.02 2.12
CA LEU A 31 6.22 8.58 1.86
C LEU A 31 6.48 8.27 0.38
N ALA A 32 5.91 9.07 -0.53
CA ALA A 32 6.12 8.87 -1.96
C ALA A 32 7.60 9.02 -2.34
N ALA A 33 8.27 10.06 -1.85
CA ALA A 33 9.69 10.28 -2.05
C ALA A 33 10.54 9.12 -1.49
N ALA A 34 10.26 8.70 -0.25
CA ALA A 34 10.97 7.59 0.40
C ALA A 34 10.75 6.24 -0.33
N ALA A 35 9.55 6.01 -0.85
CA ALA A 35 9.22 4.83 -1.64
C ALA A 35 9.68 4.92 -3.11
N GLY A 36 10.18 6.08 -3.57
CA GLY A 36 10.63 6.30 -4.94
C GLY A 36 9.51 6.30 -5.98
N ILE A 37 8.35 6.90 -5.65
CA ILE A 37 7.20 7.10 -6.53
C ILE A 37 6.71 8.56 -6.46
N SER A 38 5.81 8.95 -7.36
CA SER A 38 5.20 10.28 -7.29
C SER A 38 4.14 10.35 -6.19
N GLN A 39 3.91 11.56 -5.65
CA GLN A 39 2.81 11.81 -4.71
C GLN A 39 1.44 11.45 -5.33
N SER A 40 1.25 11.71 -6.63
CA SER A 40 0.00 11.38 -7.34
C SER A 40 -0.21 9.87 -7.43
N GLN A 41 0.84 9.09 -7.66
CA GLN A 41 0.78 7.63 -7.64
C GLN A 41 0.43 7.13 -6.24
N LEU A 42 1.07 7.65 -5.19
CA LEU A 42 0.72 7.30 -3.81
C LEU A 42 -0.75 7.64 -3.49
N SER A 43 -1.24 8.81 -3.92
CA SER A 43 -2.65 9.16 -3.72
C SER A 43 -3.61 8.20 -4.42
N ARG A 44 -3.26 7.64 -5.58
CA ARG A 44 -4.09 6.64 -6.26
C ARG A 44 -4.04 5.30 -5.53
N ILE A 45 -2.86 4.91 -5.05
CA ILE A 45 -2.67 3.71 -4.22
C ILE A 45 -3.57 3.80 -2.98
N GLU A 46 -3.50 4.90 -2.22
CA GLU A 46 -4.28 5.08 -0.99
C GLU A 46 -5.80 5.10 -1.21
N LYS A 47 -6.26 5.26 -2.47
CA LYS A 47 -7.68 5.25 -2.85
C LYS A 47 -8.11 3.94 -3.50
N GLY A 48 -7.22 2.94 -3.61
CA GLY A 48 -7.48 1.71 -4.39
C GLY A 48 -7.68 1.95 -5.89
N GLN A 49 -7.20 3.07 -6.41
CA GLN A 49 -7.38 3.49 -7.81
C GLN A 49 -6.12 3.24 -8.67
N ALA A 50 -5.04 2.76 -8.04
CA ALA A 50 -3.85 2.33 -8.76
C ALA A 50 -4.05 0.92 -9.32
N SER A 51 -3.34 0.60 -10.39
CA SER A 51 -3.11 -0.80 -10.74
C SER A 51 -2.35 -1.48 -9.60
N GLU A 52 -2.42 -2.81 -9.56
CA GLU A 52 -1.69 -3.61 -8.59
C GLU A 52 -0.20 -3.19 -8.53
N PRO A 53 0.30 -2.79 -7.34
CA PRO A 53 1.68 -2.37 -7.18
C PRO A 53 2.62 -3.56 -7.36
N ALA A 54 3.71 -3.36 -8.11
CA ALA A 54 4.77 -4.37 -8.17
C ALA A 54 5.29 -4.71 -6.76
N TYR A 55 5.64 -5.99 -6.54
CA TYR A 55 6.16 -6.48 -5.25
C TYR A 55 7.32 -5.63 -4.71
N SER A 56 8.21 -5.14 -5.58
CA SER A 56 9.31 -4.25 -5.19
C SER A 56 8.85 -2.90 -4.62
N LEU A 57 7.69 -2.38 -5.04
CA LEU A 57 7.09 -1.19 -4.43
C LEU A 57 6.45 -1.54 -3.09
N VAL A 58 5.73 -2.66 -2.99
CA VAL A 58 5.16 -3.16 -1.72
C VAL A 58 6.25 -3.26 -0.65
N ARG A 59 7.38 -3.90 -0.96
CA ARG A 59 8.53 -4.03 -0.04
C ARG A 59 9.16 -2.71 0.37
N ARG A 60 9.19 -1.71 -0.53
CA ARG A 60 9.65 -0.36 -0.19
C ARG A 60 8.68 0.30 0.78
N LEU A 61 7.38 0.24 0.50
CA LEU A 61 6.35 0.78 1.39
C LEU A 61 6.42 0.14 2.77
N GLU A 62 6.54 -1.19 2.88
CA GLU A 62 6.66 -1.88 4.17
C GLU A 62 7.87 -1.40 4.99
N ARG A 63 9.00 -1.17 4.32
CA ARG A 63 10.23 -0.67 4.96
C ARG A 63 10.07 0.76 5.47
N GLU A 64 9.58 1.67 4.64
CA GLU A 64 9.40 3.08 5.00
C GLU A 64 8.28 3.26 6.03
N LEU A 65 7.24 2.44 5.92
CA LEU A 65 6.16 2.35 6.88
C LEU A 65 6.49 1.42 8.04
N HIS A 66 7.75 1.05 8.29
CA HIS A 66 8.19 0.25 9.44
C HIS A 66 7.16 -0.79 9.93
N CYS A 67 6.57 -1.55 9.00
CA CYS A 67 5.56 -2.56 9.30
C CYS A 67 6.12 -3.96 9.06
N THR A 68 5.36 -4.99 9.41
CA THR A 68 5.87 -6.35 9.29
C THR A 68 6.03 -6.71 7.81
N ASN A 69 7.14 -7.39 7.46
CA ASN A 69 7.30 -7.90 6.09
C ASN A 69 6.12 -8.82 5.75
N GLY A 70 5.48 -8.57 4.61
CA GLY A 70 4.31 -9.33 4.16
C GLY A 70 2.97 -8.82 4.71
N GLU A 71 2.96 -7.81 5.59
CA GLU A 71 1.71 -7.23 6.08
C GLU A 71 0.90 -6.57 4.96
N LEU A 72 1.57 -5.85 4.06
CA LEU A 72 0.91 -5.24 2.91
C LEU A 72 0.76 -6.24 1.77
N ALA A 73 1.72 -7.13 1.57
CA ALA A 73 1.65 -8.16 0.53
C ALA A 73 0.47 -9.13 0.76
N GLY A 74 0.19 -9.50 2.01
CA GLY A 74 -0.93 -10.39 2.34
C GLY A 74 -2.32 -9.79 2.10
N LEU A 75 -2.41 -8.49 1.81
CA LEU A 75 -3.66 -7.84 1.36
C LEU A 75 -3.85 -7.90 -0.15
N LEU A 76 -2.81 -8.29 -0.90
CA LEU A 76 -2.85 -8.46 -2.36
C LEU A 76 -2.78 -9.94 -2.77
N GLU A 77 -2.27 -10.81 -1.90
CA GLU A 77 -2.14 -12.24 -2.14
C GLU A 77 -3.30 -13.00 -1.48
N GLU A 78 -4.17 -13.66 -2.27
CA GLU A 78 -4.96 -14.79 -1.77
C GLU A 78 -3.97 -15.84 -1.28
N THR A 79 -3.99 -16.15 0.02
CA THR A 79 -3.20 -17.25 0.57
C THR A 79 -3.70 -18.55 -0.09
N VAL A 80 -2.91 -19.09 -1.02
CA VAL A 80 -3.12 -20.39 -1.66
C VAL A 80 -3.16 -21.50 -0.62
#